data_AF-A0A8K0WHE4-F1
#
_entry.id   AF-A0A8K0WHE4-F1
#
_cell.length_a   1.000
_cell.length_b   1.000
_cell.length_c   1.000
_cell.angle_alpha   90.00
_cell.angle_beta   90.00
_cell.angle_gamma   90.00
#
_symmetry.space_group_name_H-M   'P 1'
#
loop_
_entity.id
_entity.type
_entity.pdbx_description
1 polymer ?
#
loop_
_entity_poly.entity_id
_entity_poly.type
_entity_poly.pdbx_seq_one_letter_code
_entity_poly.pdbx_strand_id
1 'polypeptide(L)'
;MPKKLSKNPLPPSSSTLSSVSITSTSSNAGLSLLPGSLADPSLPLPKLIVFDLDYTLWPFWVDTHVTPPLKPNSTHTSAADRYAEEFCFFDDVPDILYALPRAGCKIGVASRTSAPSLARDLLKMLHITAPEGMPESGKPEKPKKALDVFEGLLEIYPGCKIKHFESLQKRTGIAYEDMLFFDDEARNRDTESLGVTMYLVRDGVTWKELERGVTQWRNKRGFIKRPDAVELA
;
A
#
# COMPACT_ATOMS: atom_id res chain seq x y z
N MET A 1 29.10 -59.35 -52.09
CA MET A 1 29.67 -59.55 -50.74
C MET A 1 29.94 -58.19 -50.10
N PRO A 2 29.71 -58.01 -48.79
CA PRO A 2 29.15 -56.77 -48.25
C PRO A 2 30.11 -56.00 -47.31
N LYS A 3 29.94 -54.68 -47.17
CA LYS A 3 30.39 -53.87 -46.02
C LYS A 3 29.33 -52.80 -45.72
N LYS A 4 28.35 -53.14 -44.87
CA LYS A 4 28.22 -52.79 -43.44
C LYS A 4 28.08 -51.29 -43.16
N LEU A 5 26.82 -50.90 -42.95
CA LEU A 5 26.34 -49.66 -42.35
C LEU A 5 26.86 -49.51 -40.91
N SER A 6 27.44 -48.35 -40.60
CA SER A 6 27.83 -47.94 -39.26
C SER A 6 26.66 -47.26 -38.54
N LYS A 7 26.32 -47.73 -37.34
CA LYS A 7 25.33 -47.13 -36.44
C LYS A 7 26.06 -46.16 -35.50
N ASN A 8 25.65 -44.89 -35.49
CA ASN A 8 26.01 -43.93 -34.44
C ASN A 8 25.19 -44.22 -33.17
N PRO A 9 25.80 -44.27 -31.98
CA PRO A 9 25.06 -44.28 -30.71
C PRO A 9 24.71 -42.87 -30.24
N LEU A 10 23.47 -42.72 -29.76
CA LEU A 10 22.94 -41.55 -29.04
C LEU A 10 23.64 -41.37 -27.68
N PRO A 11 23.78 -40.13 -27.17
CA PRO A 11 24.28 -39.89 -25.81
C PRO A 11 23.21 -40.20 -24.74
N PRO A 12 23.61 -40.60 -23.53
CA PRO A 12 22.67 -40.91 -22.45
C PRO A 12 22.08 -39.65 -21.80
N SER A 13 20.77 -39.65 -21.66
CA SER A 13 19.95 -38.71 -20.91
C SER A 13 20.22 -38.85 -19.41
N SER A 14 20.71 -37.81 -18.73
CA SER A 14 20.69 -37.71 -17.28
C SER A 14 19.74 -36.60 -16.87
N SER A 15 18.56 -36.98 -16.38
CA SER A 15 17.56 -36.09 -15.83
C SER A 15 17.73 -36.01 -14.31
N THR A 16 18.41 -34.99 -13.82
CA THR A 16 18.37 -34.62 -12.41
C THR A 16 17.21 -33.65 -12.19
N LEU A 17 16.14 -34.15 -11.58
CA LEU A 17 15.06 -33.35 -11.00
C LEU A 17 15.61 -32.63 -9.76
N SER A 18 15.94 -31.35 -9.91
CA SER A 18 16.21 -30.48 -8.77
C SER A 18 14.88 -29.92 -8.28
N SER A 19 14.36 -30.48 -7.20
CA SER A 19 13.26 -29.88 -6.43
C SER A 19 13.74 -28.55 -5.86
N VAL A 20 13.28 -27.44 -6.44
CA VAL A 20 13.49 -26.12 -5.88
C VAL A 20 12.54 -25.98 -4.69
N SER A 21 13.08 -26.19 -3.49
CA SER A 21 12.41 -25.81 -2.25
C SER A 21 12.30 -24.28 -2.22
N ILE A 22 11.07 -23.78 -2.33
CA ILE A 22 10.76 -22.37 -2.10
C ILE A 22 10.86 -22.14 -0.59
N THR A 23 11.95 -21.53 -0.14
CA THR A 23 12.08 -21.05 1.23
C THR A 23 11.22 -19.81 1.43
N SER A 24 10.01 -20.02 1.97
CA SER A 24 9.07 -18.98 2.40
C SER A 24 9.39 -18.49 3.82
N THR A 25 10.55 -17.88 4.02
CA THR A 25 10.96 -17.37 5.34
C THR A 25 10.72 -15.88 5.56
N SER A 26 10.34 -15.13 4.51
CA SER A 26 10.16 -13.67 4.60
C SER A 26 8.72 -13.21 4.89
N SER A 27 7.70 -14.07 4.72
CA SER A 27 6.29 -13.66 4.80
C SER A 27 5.76 -13.50 6.23
N ASN A 28 6.28 -14.24 7.20
CA ASN A 28 5.71 -14.25 8.56
C ASN A 28 6.11 -13.01 9.40
N ALA A 29 7.29 -12.44 9.19
CA ALA A 29 7.75 -11.28 9.97
C ALA A 29 6.99 -9.98 9.64
N GLY A 30 6.46 -9.86 8.41
CA GLY A 30 5.63 -8.73 8.02
C GLY A 30 4.21 -8.79 8.58
N LEU A 31 3.65 -9.99 8.68
CA LEU A 31 2.30 -10.19 9.21
C LEU A 31 2.20 -9.91 10.72
N SER A 32 3.28 -10.12 11.49
CA SER A 32 3.29 -9.79 12.93
C SER A 32 3.18 -8.29 13.23
N LEU A 33 3.34 -7.43 12.22
CA LEU A 33 3.17 -5.98 12.34
C LEU A 33 1.72 -5.53 12.15
N LEU A 34 0.90 -6.41 11.59
CA LEU A 34 -0.51 -6.13 11.37
C LEU A 34 -1.32 -6.55 12.59
N PRO A 35 -2.42 -5.85 12.90
CA PRO A 35 -3.44 -6.34 13.81
C PRO A 35 -3.86 -7.77 13.47
N GLY A 36 -4.21 -8.57 14.48
CA GLY A 36 -4.50 -10.00 14.31
C GLY A 36 -5.58 -10.32 13.26
N SER A 37 -6.56 -9.43 13.08
CA SER A 37 -7.61 -9.50 12.05
C SER A 37 -7.08 -9.43 10.60
N LEU A 38 -5.94 -8.76 10.41
CA LEU A 38 -5.26 -8.58 9.13
C LEU A 38 -4.13 -9.60 8.93
N ALA A 39 -3.56 -10.10 10.02
CA ALA A 39 -2.40 -11.01 10.03
C ALA A 39 -2.73 -12.49 9.72
N ASP A 40 -4.00 -12.86 9.56
CA ASP A 40 -4.40 -14.25 9.25
C ASP A 40 -3.83 -14.69 7.88
N PRO A 41 -2.87 -15.64 7.86
CA PRO A 41 -2.21 -16.08 6.63
C PRO A 41 -3.14 -16.89 5.70
N SER A 42 -4.30 -17.34 6.19
CA SER A 42 -5.30 -18.05 5.38
C SER A 42 -6.19 -17.11 4.57
N LEU A 43 -6.18 -15.81 4.89
CA LEU A 43 -7.01 -14.81 4.24
C LEU A 43 -6.15 -13.84 3.40
N PRO A 44 -6.43 -13.70 2.09
CA PRO A 44 -5.60 -12.85 1.23
C PRO A 44 -5.70 -11.37 1.63
N LEU A 45 -4.63 -10.63 1.33
CA LEU A 45 -4.59 -9.17 1.38
C LEU A 45 -4.68 -8.58 -0.04
N PRO A 46 -5.16 -7.33 -0.20
CA PRO A 46 -5.05 -6.61 -1.46
C PRO A 46 -3.59 -6.52 -1.91
N LYS A 47 -3.31 -6.70 -3.21
CA LYS A 47 -1.94 -6.58 -3.73
C LYS A 47 -1.47 -5.13 -3.80
N LEU A 48 -2.41 -4.19 -3.94
CA LEU A 48 -2.17 -2.75 -3.92
C LEU A 48 -3.20 -2.05 -3.04
N ILE A 49 -2.72 -1.29 -2.06
CA ILE A 49 -3.54 -0.39 -1.26
C ILE A 49 -3.22 1.05 -1.65
N VAL A 50 -4.21 1.78 -2.11
CA VAL A 50 -4.08 3.17 -2.55
C VAL A 50 -4.74 4.08 -1.53
N PHE A 51 -4.10 5.19 -1.22
CA PHE A 51 -4.62 6.21 -0.32
C PHE A 51 -4.84 7.52 -1.08
N ASP A 52 -5.91 8.24 -0.79
CA ASP A 52 -5.92 9.69 -0.97
C ASP A 52 -4.95 10.36 0.02
N LEU A 53 -4.76 11.68 -0.06
CA LEU A 53 -3.90 12.44 0.85
C LEU A 53 -4.71 13.21 1.87
N ASP A 54 -5.51 14.18 1.40
CA ASP A 54 -6.17 15.15 2.25
C ASP A 54 -7.32 14.49 2.99
N TYR A 55 -7.42 14.70 4.31
CA TYR A 55 -8.37 14.01 5.21
C TYR A 55 -8.32 12.47 5.20
N THR A 56 -7.30 11.89 4.55
CA THR A 56 -7.06 10.44 4.51
C THR A 56 -5.76 10.09 5.23
N LEU A 57 -4.62 10.65 4.81
CA LEU A 57 -3.34 10.48 5.49
C LEU A 57 -3.06 11.58 6.51
N TRP A 58 -3.64 12.77 6.33
CA TRP A 58 -3.49 13.91 7.24
C TRP A 58 -4.79 14.74 7.36
N PRO A 59 -5.00 15.50 8.45
CA PRO A 59 -6.29 16.14 8.76
C PRO A 59 -6.52 17.51 8.11
N PHE A 60 -6.06 17.73 6.88
CA PHE A 60 -6.16 19.02 6.19
C PHE A 60 -6.11 18.89 4.67
N TRP A 61 -6.64 19.88 3.96
CA TRP A 61 -6.31 20.12 2.55
C TRP A 61 -4.96 20.84 2.40
N VAL A 62 -4.00 20.20 1.74
CA VAL A 62 -2.65 20.74 1.52
C VAL A 62 -2.63 21.98 0.63
N ASP A 63 -3.60 22.16 -0.27
CA ASP A 63 -3.67 23.33 -1.16
C ASP A 63 -4.41 24.52 -0.55
N THR A 64 -5.01 24.36 0.63
CA THR A 64 -5.84 25.38 1.29
C THR A 64 -5.26 25.82 2.63
N HIS A 65 -4.89 24.87 3.49
CA HIS A 65 -4.48 25.17 4.87
C HIS A 65 -2.98 25.46 4.98
N VAL A 66 -2.16 24.85 4.12
CA VAL A 66 -0.70 24.95 4.23
C VAL A 66 -0.17 26.19 3.53
N THR A 67 0.57 27.05 4.23
CA THR A 67 1.21 28.21 3.61
C THR A 67 2.74 28.07 3.54
N PRO A 68 3.33 27.75 2.37
CA PRO A 68 4.77 27.55 2.24
C PRO A 68 5.59 28.83 2.59
N PRO A 69 6.90 28.69 2.89
CA PRO A 69 7.67 27.46 2.89
C PRO A 69 7.40 26.56 4.09
N LEU A 70 7.49 25.25 3.87
CA LEU A 70 7.47 24.23 4.93
C LEU A 70 8.88 23.98 5.47
N LYS A 71 8.97 23.70 6.78
CA LYS A 71 10.19 23.27 7.46
C LYS A 71 9.90 22.05 8.35
N PRO A 72 10.58 20.91 8.16
CA PRO A 72 10.41 19.77 9.04
C PRO A 72 10.89 20.10 10.46
N ASN A 73 10.27 19.47 11.46
CA ASN A 73 10.82 19.42 12.80
C ASN A 73 12.06 18.51 12.86
N SER A 74 12.78 18.51 13.99
CA SER A 74 14.04 17.76 14.13
C SER A 74 13.88 16.23 14.01
N THR A 75 12.71 15.71 14.35
CA THR A 75 12.37 14.28 14.30
C THR A 75 11.72 13.86 12.99
N HIS A 76 11.45 14.79 12.07
CA HIS A 76 10.72 14.56 10.83
C HIS A 76 9.32 13.93 11.01
N THR A 77 8.66 14.24 12.12
CA THR A 77 7.28 13.77 12.41
C THR A 77 6.21 14.80 12.05
N SER A 78 6.61 16.08 11.94
CA SER A 78 5.76 17.17 11.47
C SER A 78 6.57 18.16 10.64
N ALA A 79 5.88 19.00 9.86
CA ALA A 79 6.46 20.17 9.21
C ALA A 79 5.65 21.41 9.54
N ALA A 80 6.34 22.49 9.91
CA ALA A 80 5.74 23.78 10.20
C ALA A 80 5.77 24.67 8.95
N ASP A 81 4.69 25.42 8.73
CA ASP A 81 4.61 26.38 7.64
C ASP A 81 5.17 27.77 8.04
N ARG A 82 4.97 28.79 7.20
CA ARG A 82 5.48 30.15 7.49
C ARG A 82 4.81 30.82 8.70
N TYR A 83 3.66 30.34 9.14
CA TYR A 83 2.90 30.83 10.29
C TYR A 83 3.10 29.97 11.53
N ALA A 84 4.02 28.99 11.46
CA ALA A 84 4.30 28.02 12.52
C ALA A 84 3.12 27.10 12.84
N GLU A 85 2.18 26.92 11.90
CA GLU A 85 1.18 25.84 12.00
C GLU A 85 1.85 24.51 11.64
N GLU A 86 1.60 23.48 12.45
CA GLU A 86 2.23 22.16 12.29
C GLU A 86 1.34 21.20 11.49
N PHE A 87 1.95 20.53 10.52
CA PHE A 87 1.30 19.58 9.62
C PHE A 87 1.97 18.21 9.75
N CYS A 88 1.20 17.20 10.13
CA CYS A 88 1.63 15.81 10.32
C CYS A 88 0.56 14.83 9.80
N PHE A 89 0.90 13.54 9.79
CA PHE A 89 -0.07 12.47 9.50
C PHE A 89 -1.06 12.25 10.66
N PHE A 90 -2.14 11.53 10.40
CA PHE A 90 -2.92 10.89 11.47
C PHE A 90 -2.07 9.86 12.25
N ASP A 91 -2.41 9.65 13.52
CA ASP A 91 -1.57 8.92 14.49
C ASP A 91 -1.14 7.51 14.03
N ASP A 92 -2.05 6.73 13.46
CA ASP A 92 -1.77 5.35 13.02
C ASP A 92 -1.06 5.26 11.65
N VAL A 93 -1.09 6.34 10.86
CA VAL A 93 -0.64 6.31 9.46
C VAL A 93 0.85 5.95 9.34
N PRO A 94 1.78 6.48 10.16
CA PRO A 94 3.18 6.09 10.08
C PRO A 94 3.39 4.58 10.22
N ASP A 95 2.72 3.95 11.18
CA ASP A 95 2.85 2.51 11.43
C ASP A 95 2.19 1.67 10.34
N ILE A 96 1.04 2.13 9.81
CA ILE A 96 0.37 1.50 8.66
C ILE A 96 1.27 1.52 7.43
N LEU A 97 1.85 2.68 7.10
CA LEU A 97 2.76 2.82 5.96
C LEU A 97 4.05 2.01 6.17
N TYR A 98 4.48 1.81 7.41
CA TYR A 98 5.60 0.92 7.74
C TYR A 98 5.23 -0.56 7.54
N ALA A 99 4.07 -1.00 8.02
CA ALA A 99 3.70 -2.41 8.08
C ALA A 99 3.28 -2.99 6.72
N LEU A 100 2.49 -2.26 5.93
CA LEU A 100 1.88 -2.78 4.69
C LEU A 100 2.90 -3.31 3.67
N PRO A 101 3.99 -2.59 3.32
CA PRO A 101 5.01 -3.13 2.42
C PRO A 101 5.66 -4.41 2.93
N ARG A 102 5.88 -4.53 4.24
CA ARG A 102 6.48 -5.71 4.88
C ARG A 102 5.53 -6.91 4.87
N ALA A 103 4.23 -6.65 4.94
CA ALA A 103 3.19 -7.66 4.76
C ALA A 103 2.97 -8.08 3.29
N GLY A 104 3.77 -7.55 2.35
CA GLY A 104 3.70 -7.91 0.93
C GLY A 104 2.67 -7.12 0.12
N CYS A 105 2.10 -6.04 0.70
CA CYS A 105 1.19 -5.15 -0.02
C CYS A 105 1.98 -4.00 -0.64
N LYS A 106 1.81 -3.74 -1.94
CA LYS A 106 2.25 -2.46 -2.50
C LYS A 106 1.33 -1.35 -1.98
N ILE A 107 1.88 -0.16 -1.81
CA ILE A 107 1.10 1.02 -1.43
C ILE A 107 1.28 2.14 -2.45
N GLY A 108 0.24 2.93 -2.67
CA GLY A 108 0.27 4.07 -3.60
C GLY A 108 -0.59 5.23 -3.14
N VAL A 109 -0.46 6.35 -3.84
CA VAL A 109 -1.25 7.56 -3.64
C VAL A 109 -2.02 7.88 -4.90
N ALA A 110 -3.28 8.26 -4.75
CA ALA A 110 -4.07 8.92 -5.77
C ALA A 110 -4.68 10.17 -5.12
N SER A 111 -4.24 11.38 -5.48
CA SER A 111 -4.75 12.64 -4.90
C SER A 111 -5.02 13.70 -5.97
N ARG A 112 -6.12 14.43 -5.76
CA ARG A 112 -6.63 15.45 -6.68
C ARG A 112 -6.19 16.86 -6.35
N THR A 113 -5.31 17.04 -5.37
CA THR A 113 -4.86 18.36 -4.90
C THR A 113 -4.36 19.24 -6.05
N SER A 114 -4.65 20.54 -5.97
CA SER A 114 -4.10 21.53 -6.89
C SER A 114 -2.69 21.97 -6.54
N ALA A 115 -2.14 21.49 -5.42
CA ALA A 115 -0.76 21.76 -4.97
C ALA A 115 0.14 20.50 -5.00
N PRO A 116 0.35 19.88 -6.19
CA PRO A 116 1.05 18.60 -6.30
C PRO A 116 2.54 18.65 -5.91
N SER A 117 3.18 19.81 -6.01
CA SER A 117 4.56 20.02 -5.54
C SER A 117 4.62 20.06 -4.01
N LEU A 118 3.73 20.85 -3.39
CA LEU A 118 3.67 21.02 -1.94
C LEU A 118 3.35 19.69 -1.24
N ALA A 119 2.39 18.93 -1.75
CA ALA A 119 2.08 17.59 -1.25
C ALA A 119 3.29 16.65 -1.29
N ARG A 120 4.05 16.66 -2.40
CA ARG A 120 5.28 15.86 -2.52
C ARG A 120 6.37 16.35 -1.57
N ASP A 121 6.50 17.65 -1.36
CA ASP A 121 7.50 18.20 -0.44
C ASP A 121 7.18 17.82 1.01
N LEU A 122 5.90 17.87 1.41
CA LEU A 122 5.48 17.39 2.72
C LEU A 122 5.77 15.89 2.90
N LEU A 123 5.45 15.04 1.91
CA LEU A 123 5.79 13.61 1.94
C LEU A 123 7.31 13.33 1.99
N LYS A 124 8.15 14.24 1.47
CA LYS A 124 9.63 14.13 1.60
C LYS A 124 10.11 14.54 2.99
N MET A 125 9.40 15.48 3.63
CA MET A 125 9.75 16.01 4.95
C MET A 125 9.35 15.06 6.07
N LEU A 126 8.21 14.37 5.93
CA LEU A 126 7.73 13.40 6.91
C LEU A 126 8.45 12.05 6.73
N HIS A 127 8.96 11.49 7.82
CA HIS A 127 9.66 10.22 7.83
C HIS A 127 8.84 9.11 8.50
N ILE A 128 8.98 7.89 7.99
CA ILE A 128 8.44 6.65 8.51
C ILE A 128 9.56 5.89 9.20
N THR A 129 9.32 5.55 10.47
CA THR A 129 10.26 4.81 11.33
C THR A 129 9.65 3.48 11.74
N ALA A 130 10.48 2.58 12.26
CA ALA A 130 9.96 1.37 12.90
C ALA A 130 9.18 1.75 14.18
N PRO A 131 8.02 1.12 14.43
CA PRO A 131 7.29 1.27 15.69
C PRO A 131 8.15 0.95 16.92
N GLU A 132 7.91 1.66 18.01
CA GLU A 132 8.60 1.43 19.28
C GLU A 132 8.25 0.03 19.84
N GLY A 133 9.26 -0.68 20.36
CA GLY A 133 9.06 -1.99 21.02
C GLY A 133 9.19 -3.23 20.12
N MET A 134 9.55 -3.09 18.84
CA MET A 134 9.98 -4.26 18.06
C MET A 134 11.30 -4.81 18.57
N PRO A 135 11.44 -6.15 18.72
CA PRO A 135 12.69 -6.74 19.16
C PRO A 135 13.79 -6.37 18.16
N GLU A 136 14.88 -5.77 18.67
CA GLU A 136 16.13 -5.50 17.95
C GLU A 136 16.73 -6.82 17.45
N SER A 137 16.16 -7.36 16.38
CA SER A 137 16.70 -8.52 15.65
C SER A 137 17.68 -8.07 14.55
N GLY A 138 18.20 -6.85 14.67
CA GLY A 138 19.13 -6.25 13.72
C GLY A 138 19.49 -4.80 14.05
N LYS A 139 20.35 -4.20 13.22
CA LYS A 139 20.70 -2.78 13.30
C LYS A 139 19.44 -1.91 13.23
N PRO A 140 19.39 -0.77 13.94
CA PRO A 140 18.27 0.17 13.85
C PRO A 140 18.01 0.53 12.39
N GLU A 141 16.79 0.29 11.91
CA GLU A 141 16.43 0.65 10.54
C GLU A 141 16.41 2.17 10.43
N LYS A 142 17.05 2.69 9.37
CA LYS A 142 17.08 4.14 9.15
C LYS A 142 15.68 4.63 8.80
N PRO A 143 15.26 5.80 9.33
CA PRO A 143 14.03 6.46 8.89
C PRO A 143 14.00 6.60 7.37
N LYS A 144 12.85 6.33 6.76
CA LYS A 144 12.61 6.50 5.32
C LYS A 144 11.67 7.67 5.11
N LYS A 145 11.86 8.46 4.06
CA LYS A 145 10.88 9.49 3.69
C LYS A 145 9.57 8.82 3.32
N ALA A 146 8.44 9.35 3.75
CA ALA A 146 7.13 8.79 3.42
C ALA A 146 6.95 8.68 1.90
N LEU A 147 7.44 9.67 1.13
CA LEU A 147 7.46 9.64 -0.34
C LEU A 147 8.09 8.35 -0.91
N ASP A 148 9.19 7.89 -0.31
CA ASP A 148 9.96 6.75 -0.81
C ASP A 148 9.27 5.40 -0.51
N VAL A 149 8.44 5.35 0.53
CA VAL A 149 7.68 4.14 0.90
C VAL A 149 6.65 3.75 -0.16
N PHE A 150 6.15 4.74 -0.92
CA PHE A 150 5.22 4.50 -2.03
C PHE A 150 5.90 3.98 -3.32
N GLU A 151 7.23 3.81 -3.34
CA GLU A 151 7.98 3.26 -4.50
C GLU A 151 7.66 3.95 -5.84
N GLY A 152 7.39 5.25 -5.80
CA GLY A 152 7.01 6.03 -6.99
C GLY A 152 5.57 5.80 -7.47
N LEU A 153 4.73 5.07 -6.75
CA LEU A 153 3.30 4.89 -7.01
C LEU A 153 2.48 6.13 -6.59
N LEU A 154 2.83 7.31 -7.13
CA LEU A 154 2.30 8.61 -6.71
C LEU A 154 1.58 9.32 -7.84
N GLU A 155 0.27 9.16 -7.91
CA GLU A 155 -0.60 9.94 -8.80
C GLU A 155 -1.13 11.15 -8.01
N ILE A 156 -0.48 12.29 -8.14
CA ILE A 156 -0.85 13.53 -7.42
C ILE A 156 -0.98 14.65 -8.45
N TYR A 157 -2.21 14.92 -8.88
CA TYR A 157 -2.58 15.99 -9.81
C TYR A 157 -4.11 16.18 -9.87
N PRO A 158 -4.61 17.38 -10.25
CA PRO A 158 -6.04 17.58 -10.47
C PRO A 158 -6.60 16.68 -11.56
N GLY A 159 -7.75 16.04 -11.31
CA GLY A 159 -8.42 15.18 -12.28
C GLY A 159 -9.46 14.26 -11.64
N CYS A 160 -10.01 13.33 -12.42
CA CYS A 160 -10.83 12.23 -11.89
C CYS A 160 -9.94 11.09 -11.37
N LYS A 161 -10.37 10.40 -10.31
CA LYS A 161 -9.61 9.27 -9.74
C LYS A 161 -9.51 8.09 -10.71
N ILE A 162 -10.44 7.96 -11.66
CA ILE A 162 -10.35 6.97 -12.76
C ILE A 162 -8.98 7.03 -13.46
N LYS A 163 -8.52 8.20 -13.89
CA LYS A 163 -7.21 8.35 -14.58
C LYS A 163 -6.02 8.00 -13.69
N HIS A 164 -6.13 8.28 -12.39
CA HIS A 164 -5.10 7.91 -11.43
C HIS A 164 -4.98 6.39 -11.33
N PHE A 165 -6.11 5.69 -11.22
CA PHE A 165 -6.15 4.24 -11.18
C PHE A 165 -5.72 3.57 -12.49
N GLU A 166 -6.06 4.15 -13.65
CA GLU A 166 -5.55 3.67 -14.95
C GLU A 166 -4.02 3.75 -15.01
N SER A 167 -3.43 4.86 -14.54
CA SER A 167 -1.97 5.03 -14.48
C SER A 167 -1.31 4.04 -13.51
N LEU A 168 -1.90 3.87 -12.31
CA LEU A 168 -1.43 2.89 -11.32
C LEU A 168 -1.51 1.46 -11.85
N GLN A 169 -2.62 1.07 -12.48
CA GLN A 169 -2.79 -0.24 -13.09
C GLN A 169 -1.77 -0.47 -14.20
N LYS A 170 -1.55 0.51 -15.07
CA LYS A 170 -0.58 0.42 -16.16
C LYS A 170 0.85 0.24 -15.65
N ARG A 171 1.22 0.95 -14.57
CA ARG A 171 2.56 0.87 -13.97
C ARG A 171 2.79 -0.41 -13.18
N THR A 172 1.76 -0.93 -12.52
CA THR A 172 1.89 -2.08 -11.61
C THR A 172 1.51 -3.42 -12.25
N GLY A 173 0.65 -3.43 -13.26
CA GLY A 173 0.03 -4.63 -13.82
C GLY A 173 -0.97 -5.32 -12.88
N ILE A 174 -1.28 -4.74 -11.73
CA ILE A 174 -2.20 -5.32 -10.74
C ILE A 174 -3.63 -5.12 -11.24
N ALA A 175 -4.46 -6.18 -11.21
CA ALA A 175 -5.85 -6.07 -11.60
C ALA A 175 -6.61 -5.13 -10.65
N TYR A 176 -7.61 -4.40 -11.13
CA TYR A 176 -8.40 -3.50 -10.27
C TYR A 176 -9.07 -4.25 -9.11
N GLU A 177 -9.51 -5.48 -9.37
CA GLU A 177 -10.01 -6.40 -8.35
C GLU A 177 -8.93 -6.86 -7.36
N ASP A 178 -7.67 -6.51 -7.49
CA ASP A 178 -6.66 -6.75 -6.45
C ASP A 178 -6.32 -5.46 -5.68
N MET A 179 -7.05 -4.36 -5.94
CA MET A 179 -6.82 -3.05 -5.33
C MET A 179 -7.87 -2.71 -4.26
N LEU A 180 -7.41 -2.05 -3.20
CA LEU A 180 -8.22 -1.40 -2.17
C LEU A 180 -7.86 0.08 -2.12
N PHE A 181 -8.86 0.94 -2.05
CA PHE A 181 -8.71 2.39 -2.09
C PHE A 181 -9.35 3.05 -0.88
N PHE A 182 -8.59 3.84 -0.13
CA PHE A 182 -9.06 4.66 0.97
C PHE A 182 -9.14 6.13 0.55
N ASP A 183 -10.28 6.75 0.76
CA ASP A 183 -10.56 8.14 0.38
C ASP A 183 -11.70 8.68 1.26
N ASP A 184 -11.65 9.96 1.64
CA ASP A 184 -12.64 10.61 2.50
C ASP A 184 -13.87 11.12 1.72
N GLU A 185 -13.79 11.14 0.40
CA GLU A 185 -14.74 11.83 -0.45
C GLU A 185 -15.57 10.82 -1.27
N ALA A 186 -16.86 10.76 -0.93
CA ALA A 186 -17.80 9.77 -1.47
C ALA A 186 -17.91 9.79 -3.01
N ARG A 187 -17.69 10.95 -3.65
CA ARG A 187 -17.73 11.04 -5.13
C ARG A 187 -16.64 10.24 -5.83
N ASN A 188 -15.54 9.94 -5.15
CA ASN A 188 -14.43 9.14 -5.69
C ASN A 188 -14.73 7.62 -5.69
N ARG A 189 -15.94 7.22 -5.27
CA ARG A 189 -16.50 5.86 -5.46
C ARG A 189 -16.71 5.51 -6.94
N ASP A 190 -16.66 6.49 -7.85
CA ASP A 190 -16.64 6.23 -9.29
C ASP A 190 -15.58 5.20 -9.70
N THR A 191 -14.44 5.16 -9.01
CA THR A 191 -13.37 4.16 -9.16
C THR A 191 -13.84 2.71 -9.04
N GLU A 192 -14.94 2.42 -8.34
CA GLU A 192 -15.50 1.07 -8.27
C GLU A 192 -16.00 0.56 -9.62
N SER A 193 -16.28 1.44 -10.60
CA SER A 193 -16.62 1.04 -11.97
C SER A 193 -15.47 0.33 -12.69
N LEU A 194 -14.24 0.46 -12.21
CA LEU A 194 -13.07 -0.26 -12.71
C LEU A 194 -12.90 -1.65 -12.07
N GLY A 195 -13.60 -1.92 -10.95
CA GLY A 195 -13.44 -3.14 -10.13
C GLY A 195 -12.61 -2.94 -8.85
N VAL A 196 -12.14 -1.72 -8.59
CA VAL A 196 -11.48 -1.35 -7.32
C VAL A 196 -12.49 -1.45 -6.18
N THR A 197 -12.06 -1.87 -4.99
CA THR A 197 -12.88 -1.70 -3.79
C THR A 197 -12.55 -0.36 -3.15
N MET A 198 -13.51 0.57 -3.11
CA MET A 198 -13.36 1.84 -2.42
C MET A 198 -13.95 1.75 -1.02
N TYR A 199 -13.19 2.23 -0.04
CA TYR A 199 -13.58 2.34 1.34
C TYR A 199 -13.57 3.82 1.74
N LEU A 200 -14.75 4.30 2.15
CA LEU A 200 -14.96 5.68 2.57
C LEU A 200 -14.48 5.87 4.00
N VAL A 201 -13.44 6.66 4.17
CA VAL A 201 -12.90 7.07 5.47
C VAL A 201 -13.61 8.36 5.91
N ARG A 202 -13.80 8.61 7.20
CA ARG A 202 -14.43 9.86 7.68
C ARG A 202 -13.46 10.77 8.42
N ASP A 203 -12.64 10.17 9.28
CA ASP A 203 -11.79 10.90 10.23
C ASP A 203 -10.33 10.44 10.10
N GLY A 204 -9.86 10.25 8.87
CA GLY A 204 -8.53 9.73 8.60
C GLY A 204 -8.38 8.22 8.74
N VAL A 205 -7.32 7.69 8.13
CA VAL A 205 -7.02 6.25 8.18
C VAL A 205 -6.49 5.89 9.55
N THR A 206 -7.10 4.86 10.15
CA THR A 206 -6.66 4.20 11.38
C THR A 206 -6.50 2.71 11.13
N TRP A 207 -5.92 1.97 12.09
CA TRP A 207 -5.88 0.50 12.03
C TRP A 207 -7.26 -0.13 11.87
N LYS A 208 -8.26 0.47 12.52
CA LYS A 208 -9.67 0.03 12.45
C LYS A 208 -10.27 0.26 11.07
N GLU A 209 -9.99 1.40 10.44
CA GLU A 209 -10.45 1.68 9.08
C GLU A 209 -9.74 0.75 8.09
N LEU A 210 -8.45 0.48 8.26
CA LEU A 210 -7.71 -0.49 7.45
C LEU A 210 -8.34 -1.90 7.55
N GLU A 211 -8.63 -2.37 8.77
CA GLU A 211 -9.32 -3.66 8.99
C GLU A 211 -10.67 -3.72 8.28
N ARG A 212 -11.49 -2.66 8.41
CA ARG A 212 -12.81 -2.58 7.77
C ARG A 212 -12.70 -2.57 6.25
N GLY A 213 -11.75 -1.81 5.70
CA GLY A 213 -11.48 -1.76 4.27
C GLY A 213 -11.05 -3.10 3.69
N VAL A 214 -10.10 -3.78 4.35
CA VAL A 214 -9.66 -5.12 3.94
C VAL A 214 -10.80 -6.14 4.09
N THR A 215 -11.59 -6.06 5.15
CA THR A 215 -12.75 -6.94 5.35
C THR A 215 -13.81 -6.73 4.26
N GLN A 216 -14.08 -5.48 3.87
CA GLN A 216 -14.97 -5.17 2.75
C GLN A 216 -14.41 -5.72 1.43
N TRP A 217 -13.12 -5.55 1.19
CA TRP A 217 -12.42 -6.12 0.02
C TRP A 217 -12.53 -7.66 -0.01
N ARG A 218 -12.31 -8.33 1.13
CA ARG A 218 -12.42 -9.79 1.26
C ARG A 218 -13.84 -10.28 1.01
N ASN A 219 -14.85 -9.59 1.58
CA ASN A 219 -16.26 -9.91 1.39
C ASN A 219 -16.70 -9.79 -0.08
N LYS A 220 -16.32 -8.72 -0.77
CA LYS A 220 -16.65 -8.52 -2.20
C LYS A 220 -16.10 -9.63 -3.11
N ARG A 221 -15.08 -10.36 -2.64
CA ARG A 221 -14.41 -11.46 -3.37
C ARG A 221 -14.78 -12.85 -2.85
N GLY A 222 -15.65 -12.94 -1.85
CA GLY A 222 -16.09 -14.21 -1.27
C GLY A 222 -15.03 -14.93 -0.42
N PHE A 223 -13.96 -14.26 0.00
CA PHE A 223 -12.95 -14.85 0.88
C PHE A 223 -13.44 -15.03 2.32
N ILE A 224 -14.40 -14.20 2.74
CA ILE A 224 -15.08 -14.32 4.02
C ILE A 224 -16.58 -14.35 3.71
N LYS A 225 -17.30 -15.34 4.24
CA LYS A 225 -18.77 -15.33 4.27
C LYS A 225 -19.18 -14.53 5.50
N ARG A 226 -19.89 -13.42 5.33
CA ARG A 226 -20.52 -12.75 6.48
C ARG A 226 -21.41 -13.77 7.22
N PRO A 227 -21.41 -13.83 8.57
CA PRO A 227 -22.64 -14.14 9.27
C PRO A 227 -23.62 -13.04 8.90
N ASP A 228 -24.81 -13.42 8.42
CA ASP A 228 -25.85 -12.55 7.86
C ASP A 228 -25.85 -11.14 8.47
N ALA A 229 -25.41 -10.16 7.67
CA ALA A 229 -25.55 -8.77 8.06
C ALA A 229 -27.04 -8.46 8.04
N VAL A 230 -27.62 -8.32 9.23
CA VAL A 230 -28.94 -7.75 9.45
C VAL A 230 -29.03 -6.47 8.61
N GLU A 231 -29.88 -6.52 7.58
CA GLU A 231 -30.31 -5.34 6.85
C GLU A 231 -30.90 -4.37 7.89
N LEU A 232 -30.19 -3.26 8.11
CA LEU A 232 -30.83 -2.09 8.71
C LEU A 232 -31.73 -1.51 7.62
N ALA A 233 -33.02 -1.81 7.75
CA ALA A 233 -34.13 -1.15 7.07
C ALA A 233 -34.18 0.35 7.40
#